data_AF-A0A520AAA6-F1
#
_entry.id   AF-A0A520AAA6-F1
#
_cell.length_a   1.000
_cell.length_b   1.000
_cell.length_c   1.000
_cell.angle_alpha   90.00
_cell.angle_beta   90.00
_cell.angle_gamma   90.00
#
_symmetry.space_group_name_H-M   'P 1'
#
loop_
_entity.id
_entity.type
_entity.pdbx_description
1 polymer ?
#
loop_
_entity_poly.entity_id
_entity_poly.type
_entity_poly.pdbx_seq_one_letter_code
_entity_poly.pdbx_strand_id
1 'polypeptide(L)'
;MATVPLQAAPSAVWPSGDGTRIYASLAGTNKVAGIDTLTYTTVSTIPISTDAQSLIYVPGAVRSGKGLANLVPSGRDAALAVAAR
;
A
#
# COMPACT_ATOMS: atom_id res chain seq x y z
N MET A 1 7.16 23.76 -3.09
CA MET A 1 7.54 22.37 -3.39
C MET A 1 7.66 21.64 -2.06
N ALA A 2 6.98 20.50 -1.90
CA ALA A 2 7.05 19.69 -0.69
C ALA A 2 7.71 18.35 -1.01
N THR A 3 8.53 17.84 -0.09
CA THR A 3 9.14 16.51 -0.18
C THR A 3 8.65 15.68 0.97
N VAL A 4 8.21 14.45 0.69
CA VAL A 4 7.75 13.51 1.70
C VAL A 4 8.85 12.46 1.91
N PRO A 5 9.42 12.32 3.12
CA PRO A 5 10.37 11.25 3.40
C PRO A 5 9.66 9.89 3.40
N LEU A 6 10.22 8.96 2.64
CA LEU A 6 9.75 7.56 2.55
C LEU A 6 10.87 6.60 2.95
N GLN A 7 10.50 5.39 3.35
CA GLN A 7 11.46 4.36 3.75
C GLN A 7 12.28 3.77 2.59
N ALA A 8 11.79 3.90 1.36
CA ALA A 8 12.44 3.47 0.13
C ALA A 8 11.95 4.30 -1.06
N ALA A 9 12.70 4.29 -2.17
CA ALA A 9 12.29 4.93 -3.41
C ALA A 9 10.98 4.30 -3.92
N PRO A 10 10.00 5.10 -4.38
CA PRO A 10 8.75 4.55 -4.85
C PRO A 10 8.88 3.95 -6.26
N SER A 11 8.35 2.75 -6.48
CA SER A 11 8.26 2.14 -7.82
C SER A 11 7.02 2.61 -8.57
N ALA A 12 5.92 2.88 -7.85
CA ALA A 12 4.68 3.42 -8.39
C ALA A 12 3.97 4.31 -7.38
N VAL A 13 3.16 5.24 -7.88
CA VAL A 13 2.32 6.14 -7.08
C VAL A 13 0.91 6.20 -7.66
N TRP A 14 -0.11 6.29 -6.80
CA TRP A 14 -1.51 6.44 -7.22
C TRP A 14 -2.35 7.21 -6.19
N PRO A 15 -3.17 8.21 -6.59
CA PRO A 15 -4.02 8.97 -5.67
C PRO A 15 -5.30 8.22 -5.28
N SER A 16 -5.86 8.52 -4.10
CA SER A 16 -7.23 8.12 -3.76
C SER A 16 -8.27 8.91 -4.57
N GLY A 17 -9.48 8.35 -4.70
CA GLY A 17 -10.56 9.00 -5.45
C GLY A 17 -11.05 10.31 -4.84
N ASP A 18 -10.88 10.51 -3.53
CA ASP A 18 -11.24 11.73 -2.79
C ASP A 18 -10.05 12.71 -2.64
N GLY A 19 -8.87 12.35 -3.15
CA GLY A 19 -7.65 13.17 -3.06
C GLY A 19 -7.03 13.31 -1.67
N THR A 20 -7.56 12.65 -0.64
CA THR A 20 -7.04 12.73 0.74
C THR A 20 -5.76 11.91 0.95
N ARG A 21 -5.47 10.97 0.05
CA ARG A 21 -4.32 10.07 0.12
C ARG A 21 -3.59 9.97 -1.21
N ILE A 22 -2.26 9.79 -1.12
CA ILE A 22 -1.44 9.20 -2.17
C ILE A 22 -0.89 7.87 -1.64
N TYR A 23 -0.94 6.83 -2.46
CA TYR A 23 -0.32 5.55 -2.17
C TYR A 23 0.96 5.39 -2.98
N ALA A 24 2.03 4.95 -2.35
CA ALA A 24 3.33 4.75 -2.99
C ALA A 24 3.86 3.34 -2.68
N SER A 25 4.13 2.52 -3.69
CA SER A 25 4.78 1.23 -3.49
C SER A 25 6.26 1.44 -3.18
N LEU A 26 6.78 0.74 -2.18
CA LEU A 26 8.12 0.98 -1.65
C LEU A 26 9.06 -0.13 -2.10
N ALA A 27 9.95 0.20 -3.04
CA ALA A 27 10.77 -0.76 -3.76
C ALA A 27 11.52 -1.72 -2.83
N GLY A 28 11.35 -3.02 -3.04
CA GLY A 28 12.09 -4.07 -2.32
C GLY A 28 11.65 -4.29 -0.86
N THR A 29 10.58 -3.62 -0.41
CA THR A 29 10.16 -3.70 1.00
C THR A 29 8.88 -4.50 1.24
N ASN A 30 8.18 -4.93 0.18
CA ASN A 30 6.85 -5.55 0.26
C ASN A 30 5.84 -4.70 1.05
N LYS A 31 5.90 -3.37 0.87
CA LYS A 31 5.04 -2.41 1.56
C LYS A 31 4.55 -1.30 0.63
N VAL A 32 3.43 -0.71 0.99
CA VAL A 32 2.87 0.51 0.38
C VAL A 32 2.75 1.58 1.46
N ALA A 33 3.29 2.76 1.21
CA ALA A 33 3.07 3.94 2.05
C ALA A 33 1.73 4.59 1.68
N GLY A 34 0.93 4.93 2.68
CA GLY A 34 -0.20 5.86 2.53
C GLY A 34 0.23 7.23 3.05
N ILE A 35 0.13 8.23 2.19
CA ILE A 35 0.60 9.60 2.43
C ILE A 35 -0.64 10.50 2.55
N ASP A 36 -0.69 11.32 3.59
CA ASP A 36 -1.66 12.40 3.73
C ASP A 36 -1.32 13.56 2.80
N THR A 37 -2.27 14.00 1.98
CA THR A 37 -2.05 15.06 1.00
C THR A 37 -2.14 16.47 1.60
N LEU A 38 -2.70 16.62 2.79
CA LEU A 38 -2.80 17.89 3.50
C LEU A 38 -1.55 18.14 4.35
N THR A 39 -1.08 17.12 5.07
CA THR A 39 0.08 17.25 5.97
C THR A 39 1.40 16.80 5.35
N TYR A 40 1.38 16.17 4.17
CA TYR A 40 2.56 15.66 3.49
C TYR A 40 3.37 14.67 4.34
N THR A 41 2.68 13.82 5.08
CA THR A 41 3.29 12.82 5.97
C THR A 41 2.81 11.42 5.64
N THR A 42 3.67 10.42 5.86
CA THR A 42 3.26 9.01 5.81
C THR A 42 2.41 8.71 7.04
N VAL A 43 1.17 8.27 6.83
CA VAL A 43 0.21 7.95 7.90
C VAL A 43 -0.03 6.45 8.05
N SER A 44 0.36 5.65 7.05
CA SER A 44 0.19 4.20 7.08
C SER A 44 1.28 3.51 6.28
N THR A 45 1.67 2.33 6.74
CA THR A 45 2.50 1.39 5.98
C THR A 45 1.74 0.08 5.85
N ILE A 46 1.33 -0.26 4.63
CA ILE A 46 0.45 -1.39 4.32
C ILE A 46 1.32 -2.54 3.82
N PRO A 47 1.33 -3.70 4.49
CA PRO A 47 2.06 -4.87 4.01
C PRO A 47 1.37 -5.45 2.76
N ILE A 48 2.18 -5.91 1.80
CA ILE A 48 1.74 -6.63 0.61
C ILE A 48 2.58 -7.91 0.45
N SER A 49 2.13 -8.85 -0.38
CA SER A 49 2.76 -10.17 -0.49
C SER A 49 3.99 -10.20 -1.41
N THR A 50 4.19 -9.18 -2.23
CA THR A 50 5.32 -9.08 -3.17
C THR A 50 5.53 -7.63 -3.59
N ASP A 51 6.75 -7.30 -4.02
CA ASP A 51 7.10 -5.97 -4.49
C ASP A 51 6.20 -5.52 -5.65
N ALA A 52 5.53 -4.38 -5.45
CA ALA A 52 4.54 -3.87 -6.40
C ALA A 52 5.19 -2.90 -7.40
N GLN A 53 5.14 -3.26 -8.68
CA GLN A 53 5.61 -2.43 -9.78
C GLN A 53 4.58 -1.39 -10.25
N SER A 54 3.30 -1.59 -9.92
CA SER A 54 2.22 -0.68 -10.27
C SER A 54 1.12 -0.71 -9.20
N LEU A 55 0.29 0.34 -9.15
CA LEU A 55 -0.82 0.49 -8.22
C LEU A 55 -2.06 1.01 -8.97
N ILE A 56 -3.24 0.57 -8.51
CA ILE A 56 -4.52 1.15 -8.90
C ILE A 56 -5.39 1.30 -7.66
N TYR A 57 -5.97 2.49 -7.47
CA TYR A 57 -7.00 2.70 -6.46
C TYR A 57 -8.38 2.55 -7.10
N VAL A 58 -9.20 1.64 -6.56
CA VAL A 58 -10.56 1.39 -7.04
C VAL A 58 -11.57 1.75 -5.94
N PRO A 59 -12.27 2.89 -6.03
CA PRO A 59 -13.27 3.25 -5.04
C PRO A 59 -14.44 2.26 -5.06
N GLY A 60 -14.90 1.84 -3.89
CA GLY A 60 -16.05 0.93 -3.77
C GLY A 60 -15.83 -0.47 -4.37
N ALA A 61 -14.57 -0.93 -4.45
CA ALA A 61 -14.24 -2.27 -4.96
C ALA A 61 -14.99 -3.39 -4.22
N VAL A 62 -15.19 -3.24 -2.91
CA VAL A 62 -16.00 -4.13 -2.08
C VAL A 62 -17.26 -3.38 -1.65
N ARG A 63 -18.39 -3.69 -2.29
CA ARG A 63 -19.68 -3.03 -2.01
C ARG A 63 -20.42 -3.61 -0.80
N SER A 64 -20.13 -4.87 -0.46
CA SER A 64 -20.73 -5.59 0.67
C SER A 64 -19.88 -6.79 1.08
N GLY A 65 -19.97 -7.23 2.34
CA GLY A 65 -19.23 -8.37 2.87
C GLY A 65 -17.76 -8.05 3.15
N LYS A 66 -16.94 -9.10 3.39
CA LYS A 66 -15.52 -8.95 3.77
C LYS A 66 -14.57 -8.68 2.60
N GLY A 67 -15.04 -8.80 1.35
CA GLY A 67 -14.18 -8.65 0.17
C GLY A 67 -13.16 -9.76 -0.05
N LEU A 68 -13.36 -10.93 0.58
CA LEU A 68 -12.43 -12.07 0.50
C LEU A 68 -12.95 -13.23 -0.37
N ALA A 69 -14.09 -13.06 -1.05
CA ALA A 69 -14.65 -14.10 -1.88
C ALA A 69 -13.67 -14.48 -3.00
N ASN A 70 -13.41 -15.78 -3.16
CA ASN A 70 -12.48 -16.35 -4.13
C ASN A 70 -10.99 -15.97 -3.93
N LEU A 71 -10.64 -15.33 -2.82
CA LEU A 71 -9.24 -15.10 -2.47
C LEU A 71 -8.71 -16.27 -1.65
N VAL A 72 -7.46 -16.64 -1.91
CA VAL A 72 -6.67 -17.53 -1.06
C VAL A 72 -5.48 -16.76 -0.51
N PRO A 73 -5.05 -17.03 0.74
CA PRO A 73 -3.83 -16.44 1.27
C PRO A 73 -2.64 -16.71 0.35
N SER A 74 -1.75 -15.73 0.22
CA SER A 74 -0.60 -15.83 -0.68
C SER A 74 0.43 -16.89 -0.25
N GLY A 75 0.34 -17.38 0.99
CA GLY A 75 1.37 -18.19 1.66
C GLY A 75 2.63 -17.41 2.04
N ARG A 76 2.89 -16.26 1.41
CA ARG A 76 4.04 -15.37 1.69
C ARG A 76 3.83 -14.54 2.96
N ASP A 77 2.59 -14.34 3.37
CA ASP A 77 2.24 -13.60 4.59
C ASP A 77 2.75 -14.32 5.86
N ALA A 78 2.78 -15.66 5.86
CA ALA A 78 3.33 -16.46 6.95
C ALA A 78 4.87 -16.36 7.03
N ALA A 79 5.55 -16.30 5.87
CA ALA A 79 7.00 -16.12 5.81
C ALA A 79 7.42 -14.72 6.31
N LEU A 80 6.63 -13.69 6.03
CA LEU A 80 6.86 -12.32 6.53
C LEU A 80 6.66 -12.21 8.05
N ALA A 81 5.70 -12.94 8.62
CA ALA A 81 5.47 -12.96 10.07
C ALA A 81 6.57 -13.69 10.87
N VAL A 82 7.25 -14.67 10.26
CA VAL A 82 8.39 -15.38 10.87
C VAL A 82 9.68 -14.56 10.78
N ALA A 83 9.87 -13.79 9.71
CA ALA A 83 11.06 -12.94 9.51
C ALA A 83 11.02 -11.62 10.30
N ALA A 84 9.88 -11.25 10.89
CA ALA A 84 9.72 -10.06 11.72
C ALA A 84 9.93 -10.32 13.24
N ARG A 85 10.43 -11.51 13.60
CA ARG A 85 10.92 -11.86 14.95
C ARG A 85 12.44 -11.78 14.99
#